data_AF-A0A1Q6LA68-F1
#
_entry.id   AF-A0A1Q6LA68-F1
#
_cell.length_a   1.000
_cell.length_b   1.000
_cell.length_c   1.000
_cell.angle_alpha   90.00
_cell.angle_beta   90.00
_cell.angle_gamma   90.00
#
_symmetry.space_group_name_H-M   'P 1'
#
loop_
_entity.id
_entity.type
_entity.pdbx_description
1 polymer ?
#
loop_
_entity_poly.entity_id
_entity_poly.type
_entity_poly.pdbx_seq_one_letter_code
_entity_poly.pdbx_strand_id
1 'polypeptide(L)'
;MEFNKDKIQDLMNEWIVFRDEELCKLTNEDMKHSLDFDTFYNSVLKNVSKNSEKFMIKNLDKFYEQIMDFTGYYNDKYYRAGFGDCLNLVIMSLGGNGIETK
;
A
#
# COMPACT_ATOMS: atom_id res chain seq x y z
N MET A 1 0.53 1.16 36.22
CA MET A 1 1.79 1.57 35.58
C MET A 1 1.50 2.93 34.98
N GLU A 2 2.02 4.01 35.55
CA GLU A 2 1.77 5.36 35.02
C GLU A 2 2.65 5.54 33.78
N PHE A 3 2.03 5.70 32.62
CA PHE A 3 2.75 5.92 31.38
C PHE A 3 3.21 7.38 31.32
N ASN A 4 4.51 7.57 31.12
CA ASN A 4 5.11 8.89 30.93
C ASN A 4 4.63 9.46 29.58
N LYS A 5 3.94 10.61 29.61
CA LYS A 5 3.49 11.33 28.40
C LYS A 5 4.62 11.64 27.44
N ASP A 6 5.81 11.93 27.96
CA ASP A 6 6.99 12.24 27.14
C ASP A 6 7.38 11.03 26.28
N LYS A 7 7.32 9.83 26.86
CA LYS A 7 7.62 8.58 26.14
C LYS A 7 6.60 8.28 25.03
N ILE A 8 5.33 8.63 25.23
CA ILE A 8 4.30 8.50 24.19
C ILE A 8 4.58 9.48 23.05
N GLN A 9 4.94 10.72 23.38
CA GLN A 9 5.26 11.75 22.39
C GLN A 9 6.48 11.36 21.54
N ASP A 10 7.53 10.81 22.17
CA ASP A 10 8.72 10.33 21.48
C ASP A 10 8.40 9.20 20.50
N LEU A 11 7.62 8.20 20.93
CA LEU A 11 7.18 7.10 20.06
C LEU A 11 6.35 7.60 18.88
N MET A 12 5.47 8.57 19.09
CA MET A 12 4.67 9.15 18.00
C MET A 12 5.55 9.91 17.01
N ASN A 13 6.56 10.65 17.49
CA ASN A 13 7.51 11.36 16.64
C ASN A 13 8.37 10.38 15.82
N GLU A 14 8.92 9.35 16.45
CA GLU A 14 9.68 8.29 15.77
C GLU A 14 8.84 7.58 14.71
N TRP A 15 7.57 7.31 15.00
CA TRP A 15 6.68 6.66 14.05
C TRP A 15 6.36 7.57 12.84
N ILE A 16 6.14 8.87 13.06
CA ILE A 16 5.96 9.84 11.97
C ILE A 16 7.19 9.86 11.06
N VAL A 17 8.40 9.97 11.64
CA VAL A 17 9.66 9.97 10.89
C VAL A 17 9.83 8.66 10.12
N PHE A 18 9.60 7.51 10.76
CA PHE A 18 9.67 6.22 10.07
C PHE A 18 8.73 6.15 8.87
N ARG A 19 7.49 6.66 8.98
CA ARG A 19 6.55 6.61 7.85
C ARG A 19 6.96 7.54 6.73
N ASP A 20 7.31 8.79 7.03
CA ASP A 20 7.61 9.78 6.00
C ASP A 20 8.99 9.54 5.36
N GLU A 21 9.97 9.11 6.14
CA GLU A 21 11.36 9.03 5.67
C GLU A 21 11.81 7.61 5.34
N GLU A 22 11.35 6.57 6.03
CA GLU A 22 11.84 5.21 5.83
C GLU A 22 10.87 4.34 5.02
N LEU A 23 9.59 4.31 5.38
CA LEU A 23 8.58 3.50 4.72
C LEU A 23 8.28 3.97 3.29
N CYS A 24 8.42 5.28 3.02
CA CYS A 24 8.22 5.84 1.68
C CYS A 24 9.39 5.58 0.71
N LYS A 25 10.55 5.08 1.18
CA LYS A 25 11.70 4.78 0.33
C LYS A 25 11.50 3.44 -0.36
N LEU A 26 11.65 3.40 -1.68
CA LEU A 26 11.78 2.15 -2.43
C LEU A 26 13.14 1.52 -2.13
N THR A 27 13.13 0.36 -1.50
CA THR A 27 14.34 -0.43 -1.28
C THR A 27 14.69 -1.27 -2.51
N ASN A 28 15.92 -1.79 -2.53
CA ASN A 28 16.32 -2.76 -3.56
C ASN A 28 15.49 -4.04 -3.53
N GLU A 29 14.94 -4.41 -2.37
CA GLU A 29 14.04 -5.55 -2.27
C GLU A 29 12.68 -5.23 -2.89
N ASP A 30 12.11 -4.05 -2.59
CA ASP A 30 10.84 -3.61 -3.18
C ASP A 30 10.89 -3.60 -4.71
N MET A 31 12.02 -3.16 -5.28
CA MET A 31 12.22 -3.16 -6.73
C MET A 31 12.14 -4.56 -7.37
N LYS A 32 12.41 -5.65 -6.62
CA LYS A 32 12.28 -7.02 -7.13
C LYS A 32 10.82 -7.48 -7.21
N HIS A 33 9.93 -6.84 -6.45
CA HIS A 33 8.50 -7.14 -6.42
C HIS A 33 7.68 -6.17 -7.29
N SER A 34 8.34 -5.21 -7.94
CA SER A 34 7.73 -4.31 -8.92
C SER A 34 7.03 -5.09 -10.04
N LEU A 35 5.84 -4.64 -10.42
CA LEU A 35 5.15 -5.15 -11.59
C LEU A 35 5.87 -4.69 -12.86
N ASP A 36 6.49 -5.62 -13.59
CA ASP A 36 7.08 -5.36 -14.91
C ASP A 36 6.00 -5.45 -16.01
N PHE A 37 5.05 -4.51 -15.95
CA PHE A 37 3.94 -4.46 -16.90
C PHE A 37 4.42 -4.17 -18.32
N ASP A 38 5.48 -3.37 -18.49
CA ASP A 38 6.01 -3.00 -19.79
C ASP A 38 6.57 -4.20 -20.55
N THR A 39 7.37 -5.06 -19.88
CA THR A 39 7.88 -6.28 -20.51
C THR A 39 6.74 -7.23 -20.89
N PHE A 40 5.77 -7.41 -20.00
CA PHE A 40 4.59 -8.24 -20.30
C PHE A 40 3.80 -7.68 -21.49
N TYR A 41 3.49 -6.39 -21.47
CA TYR A 41 2.74 -5.68 -22.51
C TYR A 41 3.41 -5.83 -23.87
N ASN A 42 4.73 -5.59 -23.95
CA ASN A 42 5.51 -5.74 -25.17
C ASN A 42 5.55 -7.19 -25.67
N SER A 43 5.69 -8.16 -24.76
CA SER A 43 5.68 -9.59 -25.09
C SER A 43 4.36 -10.03 -25.72
N VAL A 44 3.23 -9.53 -25.18
CA VAL A 44 1.90 -9.79 -25.73
C VAL A 44 1.77 -9.15 -27.11
N LEU A 45 2.02 -7.85 -27.24
CA LEU A 45 1.82 -7.13 -28.50
C LEU A 45 2.67 -7.65 -29.66
N LYS A 46 3.89 -8.14 -29.39
CA LYS A 46 4.76 -8.73 -30.41
C LYS A 46 4.12 -9.91 -31.16
N ASN A 47 3.17 -10.60 -30.53
CA ASN A 47 2.50 -11.77 -31.08
C ASN A 47 1.10 -11.46 -31.64
N VAL A 48 0.69 -10.20 -31.63
CA VAL A 48 -0.64 -9.77 -32.05
C VAL A 48 -0.59 -9.26 -33.50
N SER A 49 -1.59 -9.59 -34.31
CA SER A 49 -1.68 -9.06 -35.67
C SER A 49 -1.95 -7.55 -35.64
N LYS A 50 -1.45 -6.80 -36.65
CA LYS A 50 -1.68 -5.35 -36.76
C LYS A 50 -3.16 -4.95 -36.72
N ASN A 51 -4.04 -5.79 -37.27
CA ASN A 51 -5.49 -5.54 -37.29
C ASN A 51 -6.13 -5.65 -35.89
N SER A 52 -5.56 -6.48 -35.01
CA SER A 52 -6.04 -6.71 -33.65
C SER A 52 -5.27 -5.92 -32.59
N GLU A 53 -4.15 -5.30 -32.95
CA GLU A 53 -3.24 -4.61 -32.03
C GLU A 53 -3.95 -3.54 -31.22
N LYS A 54 -4.69 -2.63 -31.89
CA LYS A 54 -5.46 -1.57 -31.20
C LYS A 54 -6.51 -2.12 -30.23
N PHE A 55 -7.14 -3.24 -30.56
CA PHE A 55 -8.07 -3.91 -29.66
C PHE A 55 -7.34 -4.51 -28.46
N MET A 56 -6.18 -5.13 -28.68
CA MET A 56 -5.39 -5.72 -27.61
C MET A 56 -4.88 -4.67 -26.62
N ILE A 57 -4.31 -3.57 -27.13
CA ILE A 57 -3.85 -2.42 -26.33
C ILE A 57 -4.97 -1.96 -25.37
N LYS A 58 -6.16 -1.70 -25.90
CA LYS A 58 -7.31 -1.25 -25.10
C LYS A 58 -7.71 -2.25 -23.99
N ASN A 59 -7.54 -3.55 -24.21
CA ASN A 59 -7.85 -4.55 -23.18
C ASN A 59 -6.73 -4.66 -22.13
N LEU A 60 -5.47 -4.54 -22.55
CA LEU A 60 -4.33 -4.51 -21.64
C LEU A 60 -4.39 -3.28 -20.72
N ASP A 61 -4.72 -2.11 -21.27
CA ASP A 61 -4.88 -0.88 -20.49
C ASP A 61 -6.00 -1.03 -19.44
N LYS A 62 -7.16 -1.56 -19.86
CA LYS A 62 -8.28 -1.83 -18.93
C LYS A 62 -7.90 -2.83 -17.84
N PHE A 63 -7.13 -3.86 -18.18
CA PHE A 63 -6.69 -4.84 -17.22
C PHE A 63 -5.70 -4.24 -16.21
N TYR A 64 -4.78 -3.39 -16.70
CA TYR A 64 -3.88 -2.62 -15.84
C TYR A 64 -4.67 -1.72 -14.87
N GLU A 65 -5.63 -0.95 -15.37
CA GLU A 65 -6.51 -0.12 -14.54
C GLU A 65 -7.23 -0.94 -13.46
N GLN A 66 -7.76 -2.12 -13.82
CA GLN A 66 -8.40 -3.01 -12.85
C GLN A 66 -7.45 -3.53 -11.78
N ILE A 67 -6.21 -3.88 -12.13
CA ILE A 67 -5.20 -4.29 -11.15
C ILE A 67 -4.82 -3.12 -10.24
N MET A 68 -4.64 -1.92 -10.79
CA MET A 68 -4.31 -0.73 -9.99
C MET A 68 -5.44 -0.36 -9.03
N ASP A 69 -6.69 -0.43 -9.48
CA ASP A 69 -7.86 -0.20 -8.62
C ASP A 69 -7.99 -1.26 -7.52
N PHE A 70 -7.84 -2.55 -7.89
CA PHE A 70 -7.86 -3.66 -6.93
C PHE A 70 -6.77 -3.51 -5.86
N THR A 71 -5.51 -3.28 -6.28
CA THR A 71 -4.38 -3.15 -5.36
C THR A 71 -4.53 -1.91 -4.48
N GLY A 72 -4.95 -0.77 -5.04
CA GLY A 72 -5.23 0.45 -4.29
C GLY A 72 -6.32 0.26 -3.23
N TYR A 73 -7.46 -0.31 -3.61
CA TYR A 73 -8.58 -0.54 -2.69
C TYR A 73 -8.20 -1.47 -1.53
N TYR A 74 -7.57 -2.61 -1.82
CA TYR A 74 -7.20 -3.56 -0.78
C TYR A 74 -6.05 -3.07 0.09
N ASN A 75 -5.09 -2.35 -0.48
CA ASN A 75 -4.04 -1.69 0.30
C ASN A 75 -4.67 -0.69 1.29
N ASP A 76 -5.56 0.17 0.82
CA ASP A 76 -6.24 1.14 1.69
C ASP A 76 -7.09 0.45 2.77
N LYS A 77 -7.87 -0.57 2.38
CA LYS A 77 -8.73 -1.34 3.29
C LYS A 77 -7.93 -2.02 4.41
N TYR A 78 -6.90 -2.80 4.06
CA TYR A 78 -6.16 -3.55 5.06
C TYR A 78 -5.17 -2.68 5.83
N TYR A 79 -4.56 -1.69 5.19
CA TYR A 79 -3.67 -0.77 5.89
C TYR A 79 -4.43 0.08 6.91
N ARG A 80 -5.60 0.62 6.55
CA ARG A 80 -6.43 1.39 7.50
C ARG A 80 -6.97 0.53 8.63
N ALA A 81 -7.51 -0.65 8.31
CA ALA A 81 -8.04 -1.56 9.33
C ALA A 81 -6.93 -2.01 10.28
N GLY A 82 -5.80 -2.50 9.74
CA GLY A 82 -4.66 -2.95 10.54
C GLY A 82 -4.02 -1.83 11.36
N PHE A 83 -3.92 -0.62 10.81
CA PHE A 83 -3.45 0.55 11.55
C PHE A 83 -4.40 0.92 12.69
N GLY A 84 -5.70 0.98 12.42
CA GLY A 84 -6.73 1.27 13.40
C GLY A 84 -6.75 0.25 14.54
N ASP A 85 -6.68 -1.04 14.22
CA ASP A 85 -6.64 -2.12 15.20
C ASP A 85 -5.38 -2.04 16.07
N CYS A 86 -4.22 -1.77 15.47
CA CYS A 86 -2.98 -1.56 16.21
C CYS A 86 -3.07 -0.35 17.15
N LEU A 87 -3.62 0.77 16.68
CA LEU A 87 -3.83 1.95 17.49
C LEU A 87 -4.81 1.69 18.64
N ASN A 88 -5.88 0.93 18.39
CA ASN A 88 -6.81 0.49 19.44
C ASN A 88 -6.15 -0.36 20.50
N LEU A 89 -5.29 -1.32 20.11
CA LEU A 89 -4.52 -2.11 21.07
C LEU A 89 -3.65 -1.21 21.95
N VAL A 90 -2.98 -0.21 21.36
CA VAL A 90 -2.19 0.76 22.11
C VAL A 90 -3.08 1.58 23.06
N ILE A 91 -4.16 2.20 22.55
CA ILE A 91 -5.07 3.04 23.35
C ILE A 91 -5.65 2.25 24.52
N MET A 92 -6.13 1.03 24.28
CA MET A 92 -6.68 0.15 25.32
C MET A 92 -5.61 -0.26 26.33
N SER A 93 -4.38 -0.55 25.90
CA SER A 93 -3.27 -0.86 26.81
C SER A 93 -2.88 0.31 27.72
N LEU A 94 -3.16 1.54 27.28
CA LEU A 94 -2.96 2.77 28.05
C LEU A 94 -4.17 3.14 28.94
N GLY A 95 -5.21 2.29 28.98
CA GLY A 95 -6.43 2.52 29.77
C GLY A 95 -7.45 3.46 29.11
N GLY A 96 -7.26 3.79 27.83
CA GLY A 96 -8.22 4.53 27.03
C GLY A 96 -9.32 3.64 26.44
N ASN A 97 -10.42 4.26 26.00
CA ASN A 97 -11.45 3.58 25.23
C ASN A 97 -11.04 3.51 23.75
N GLY A 98 -11.23 2.36 23.11
CA GLY A 98 -10.95 2.21 21.68
C GLY A 98 -11.74 3.20 20.82
N ILE A 99 -11.20 3.49 19.64
CA ILE A 99 -11.83 4.29 18.59
C ILE A 99 -12.51 3.38 17.57
N GLU A 100 -13.60 3.85 16.96
CA GLU A 100 -14.21 3.14 15.83
C GLU A 100 -13.24 3.16 14.64
N THR A 101 -12.93 1.96 14.14
CA THR A 101 -12.15 1.76 12.92
C THR A 101 -13.13 1.46 11.79
N LYS A 102 -12.87 2.04 10.60
CA LYS A 102 -13.68 1.83 9.39
C LYS A 102 -13.07 0.76 8.50
#